data_AF-A0A424QKS1-F1
#
_entry.id   AF-A0A424QKS1-F1
#
_cell.length_a   1.000
_cell.length_b   1.000
_cell.length_c   1.000
_cell.angle_alpha   90.00
_cell.angle_beta   90.00
_cell.angle_gamma   90.00
#
_symmetry.space_group_name_H-M   'P 1'
#
loop_
_entity.id
_entity.type
_entity.pdbx_description
1 polymer ?
#
loop_
_entity_poly.entity_id
_entity_poly.type
_entity_poly.pdbx_seq_one_letter_code
_entity_poly.pdbx_strand_id
1 'polypeptide(L)' 'MNLIKVHGIRTYSFHGCLEEETKIGGNYIINIDVFCNFKKAAENDDLSKTVDYMD' A
#
# COMPACT_ATOMS: atom_id res chain seq x y z
N MET A 1 16.60 1.69 10.39
CA MET A 1 15.69 1.14 9.37
C MET A 1 14.48 2.05 9.37
N ASN A 2 14.05 2.54 8.21
CA ASN A 2 13.00 3.54 8.15
C ASN A 2 11.68 2.88 7.69
N LEU A 3 10.56 3.59 7.83
CA LEU A 3 9.22 3.06 7.58
C LEU A 3 8.40 4.02 6.72
N ILE A 4 7.83 3.51 5.63
CA ILE A 4 6.82 4.19 4.81
C ILE A 4 5.48 3.56 5.11
N LYS A 5 4.46 4.38 5.40
CA LYS A 5 3.10 3.93 5.74
C LYS A 5 2.11 4.44 4.71
N VAL A 6 1.41 3.52 4.06
CA VAL A 6 0.32 3.85 3.12
C VAL A 6 -0.95 3.21 3.67
N HIS A 7 -1.74 4.00 4.38
CA HIS A 7 -2.91 3.53 5.14
C HIS A 7 -4.20 4.11 4.56
N GLY A 8 -5.29 3.35 4.69
CA GLY A 8 -6.62 3.80 4.28
C GLY A 8 -6.87 3.69 2.78
N ILE A 9 -6.12 2.83 2.06
CA ILE A 9 -6.44 2.51 0.67
C ILE A 9 -7.79 1.81 0.65
N ARG A 10 -8.79 2.42 0.00
CA ARG A 10 -10.15 1.88 -0.09
C ARG A 10 -10.37 1.27 -1.46
N THR A 11 -10.75 0.00 -1.49
CA THR A 11 -11.05 -0.70 -2.74
C THR A 11 -12.41 -1.37 -2.65
N TYR A 12 -13.10 -1.48 -3.78
CA TYR A 12 -14.22 -2.40 -3.93
C TYR A 12 -13.70 -3.65 -4.63
N SER A 13 -13.93 -4.83 -4.05
CA SER A 13 -13.34 -6.06 -4.58
C SER A 13 -14.27 -7.26 -4.39
N PHE A 14 -14.11 -8.27 -5.24
CA PHE A 14 -14.96 -9.46 -5.30
C PHE A 14 -14.26 -10.67 -4.67
N HIS A 15 -13.64 -10.43 -3.52
CA HIS A 15 -13.10 -11.51 -2.70
C HIS A 15 -14.21 -12.09 -1.82
N GLY A 16 -14.07 -13.35 -1.42
CA GLY A 16 -15.03 -14.03 -0.58
C GLY A 16 -14.91 -15.54 -0.67
N CYS A 17 -15.29 -16.24 0.39
CA CYS A 17 -15.32 -17.70 0.41
C CYS A 17 -16.64 -18.23 -0.16
N LEU A 18 -17.72 -17.47 -0.02
CA LEU A 18 -19.03 -17.82 -0.55
C LEU A 18 -19.20 -17.27 -1.97
N GLU A 19 -19.95 -18.00 -2.80
CA GLU A 19 -20.22 -17.55 -4.17
C GLU A 19 -20.91 -16.18 -4.18
N GLU A 20 -21.81 -15.94 -3.24
CA GLU A 20 -22.54 -14.68 -3.11
C GLU A 20 -21.61 -13.50 -2.82
N GLU A 21 -20.56 -13.69 -2.01
CA GLU A 21 -19.57 -12.66 -1.70
C GLU A 21 -18.78 -12.25 -2.95
N THR A 22 -18.40 -13.24 -3.78
CA THR A 22 -17.70 -12.99 -5.05
C THR A 22 -18.60 -12.39 -6.14
N LYS A 23 -19.94 -12.49 -6.00
CA LYS A 23 -20.91 -11.90 -6.94
C LYS A 23 -21.31 -10.48 -6.55
N ILE A 24 -21.53 -10.23 -5.26
CA ILE A 24 -21.94 -8.91 -4.75
C ILE A 24 -20.71 -8.00 -4.61
N GLY A 25 -19.60 -8.54 -4.10
CA GLY A 25 -18.40 -7.79 -3.75
C GLY A 25 -18.53 -7.03 -2.42
N GLY A 26 -17.44 -6.40 -2.00
CA GLY A 26 -17.38 -5.66 -0.74
C GLY A 26 -16.34 -4.54 -0.75
N ASN A 27 -16.49 -3.62 0.21
CA ASN A 27 -15.51 -2.56 0.46
C ASN A 27 -14.41 -3.08 1.39
N TYR A 28 -13.17 -2.86 1.00
CA TYR A 28 -11.97 -3.24 1.76
C TYR A 28 -11.14 -2.01 2.09
N ILE A 29 -10.45 -2.07 3.23
CA ILE A 29 -9.44 -1.09 3.63
C ILE A 29 -8.10 -1.83 3.71
N ILE A 30 -7.12 -1.34 2.95
CA ILE A 30 -5.77 -1.88 2.88
C ILE A 30 -4.82 -0.90 3.57
N ASN A 31 -3.98 -1.45 4.45
CA ASN A 31 -2.91 -0.72 5.13
C ASN A 31 -1.59 -1.43 4.83
N ILE A 32 -0.60 -0.67 4.36
CA ILE A 32 0.71 -1.17 3.94
C ILE A 32 1.79 -0.46 4.75
N ASP A 33 2.66 -1.26 5.36
CA ASP A 33 3.85 -0.82 6.09
C ASP A 33 5.10 -1.36 5.36
N VAL A 34 5.93 -0.46 4.83
CA VAL A 34 7.14 -0.82 4.09
C VAL A 34 8.37 -0.43 4.90
N PHE A 35 9.12 -1.44 5.35
CA PHE A 35 10.40 -1.25 6.03
C PHE A 35 11.53 -1.19 5.01
N CYS A 36 12.15 -0.03 4.86
CA CYS A 36 13.26 0.15 3.93
C CYS A 36 14.26 1.22 4.41
N ASN A 37 15.45 1.26 3.82
CA ASN A 37 16.45 2.28 4.13
C ASN A 37 16.48 3.37 3.06
N PHE A 38 15.73 4.44 3.27
CA PHE A 38 15.72 5.62 2.41
C PHE A 38 16.61 6.77 2.92
N LYS A 39 17.61 6.48 3.77
CA LYS A 39 18.54 7.52 4.28
C LYS A 39 19.22 8.29 3.15
N LYS A 40 19.66 7.60 2.09
CA LYS A 40 20.27 8.24 0.92
C LYS A 40 19.29 9.14 0.15
N ALA A 41 18.01 8.78 0.09
CA ALA A 41 17.00 9.64 -0.52
C ALA A 41 16.82 10.93 0.28
N ALA A 42 16.73 10.81 1.61
CA ALA A 42 16.60 11.96 2.51
C ALA A 42 17.84 12.89 2.51
N GLU A 43 19.05 12.33 2.40
CA GLU A 43 20.28 13.10 2.37
C GLU A 43 20.51 13.84 1.05
N ASN A 44 20.04 13.28 -0.07
CA ASN A 44 20.33 13.81 -1.41
C ASN A 44 19.11 14.44 -2.10
N ASP A 45 17.96 14.50 -1.42
CA ASP A 45 16.67 14.94 -1.97
C ASP A 45 16.32 14.24 -3.30
N ASP A 46 16.58 12.94 -3.36
CA ASP A 46 16.49 12.13 -4.58
C ASP A 46 15.43 11.04 -4.44
N LEU A 47 14.26 11.28 -5.06
CA LEU A 47 13.11 10.38 -4.99
C LEU A 47 13.38 9.02 -5.65
N SER A 48 14.33 8.93 -6.60
CA SER A 48 14.68 7.66 -7.25
C SER A 48 15.37 6.65 -6.31
N LYS A 49 15.82 7.12 -5.13
CA LYS A 49 16.49 6.32 -4.11
C LYS A 49 15.58 5.91 -2.95
N THR A 50 14.26 6.13 -3.07
CA THR A 50 13.23 5.66 -2.14
C THR A 50 12.19 4.81 -2.86
N VAL A 51 11.30 4.17 -2.11
CA VAL A 51 10.12 3.48 -2.67
C VAL A 51 9.10 4.54 -3.05
N ASP A 52 8.68 4.53 -4.31
CA ASP A 52 7.53 5.30 -4.77
C ASP A 52 6.23 4.59 -4.34
N TYR A 53 5.29 5.34 -3.82
CA TYR A 53 4.00 4.87 -3.32
C TYR A 53 2.82 5.38 -4.17
N MET A 54 3.10 6.08 -5.27
CA MET A 54 2.11 6.56 -6.24
C MET A 54 2.04 5.70 -7.51
N ASP A 55 3.17 5.17 -7.97
CA ASP A 55 3.27 4.34 -9.19
C ASP A 55 2.87 2.87 -9.00
#